data_AF-C6HUM7-F1
#
_entry.id   AF-C6HUM7-F1
#
_cell.length_a   1.000
_cell.length_b   1.000
_cell.length_c   1.000
_cell.angle_alpha   90.00
_cell.angle_beta   90.00
_cell.angle_gamma   90.00
#
_symmetry.space_group_name_H-M   'P 1'
#
loop_
_entity.id
_entity.type
_entity.pdbx_description
1 polymer ?
#
loop_
_entity_poly.entity_id
_entity_poly.type
_entity_poly.pdbx_seq_one_letter_code
_entity_poly.pdbx_strand_id
1 'polypeptide(L)'
;MKSGLPFSDGQRSVKALVSLASLLLAGTLFLGTPLPAHAQGETSGVTGAVSRYDRVVSHASALYHKLMTEARKRFDAAKSKADAAYDKATQRANNDVTLKINTVKEEVAQSPHFDAHLKDKIKGAARDFALAIAKARAIHEGQMAAALRDYTESLKKASSDYADAVKKAEKTYRTEASRWLK
;
A
#
# COMPACT_ATOMS: atom_id res chain seq x y z
N MET A 1 -16.87 42.71 20.54
CA MET A 1 -16.22 43.13 19.27
C MET A 1 -14.80 42.59 19.24
N LYS A 2 -14.35 42.14 18.06
CA LYS A 2 -13.04 41.57 17.69
C LYS A 2 -12.75 40.17 18.26
N SER A 3 -12.77 39.04 17.52
CA SER A 3 -12.35 38.61 16.17
C SER A 3 -11.09 37.74 16.23
N GLY A 4 -11.25 36.47 15.89
CA GLY A 4 -10.30 35.70 15.08
C GLY A 4 -9.11 35.07 15.78
N LEU A 5 -9.21 33.78 16.09
CA LEU A 5 -8.05 32.88 16.13
C LEU A 5 -8.30 31.71 15.16
N PRO A 6 -7.36 31.42 14.24
CA PRO A 6 -7.56 30.44 13.19
C PRO A 6 -7.36 29.02 13.73
N PHE A 7 -8.38 28.19 13.55
CA PHE A 7 -8.29 26.73 13.58
C PHE A 7 -7.48 26.29 12.35
N SER A 8 -6.20 25.98 12.51
CA SER A 8 -5.38 25.39 11.45
C SER A 8 -4.30 24.52 12.08
N ASP A 9 -4.56 23.21 12.22
CA ASP A 9 -3.53 22.16 12.14
C ASP A 9 -4.13 20.74 12.32
N GLY A 10 -5.04 20.37 11.42
CA GLY A 10 -5.53 18.97 11.32
C GLY A 10 -5.42 18.38 9.92
N GLN A 11 -4.96 19.15 8.93
CA GLN A 11 -5.10 18.80 7.51
C GLN A 11 -3.78 18.62 6.76
N ARG A 12 -2.63 18.62 7.45
CA ARG A 12 -1.31 18.56 6.80
C ARG A 12 -0.68 17.16 6.69
N SER A 13 -1.25 16.12 7.32
CA SER A 13 -0.58 14.81 7.33
C SER A 13 -1.17 13.73 6.41
N VAL A 14 -2.18 14.04 5.59
CA VAL A 14 -2.78 13.05 4.65
C VAL A 14 -2.48 13.38 3.17
N LYS A 15 -1.97 14.58 2.87
CA LYS A 15 -1.65 15.00 1.50
C LYS A 15 -0.22 14.66 1.04
N ALA A 16 0.61 14.05 1.88
CA ALA A 16 2.00 13.71 1.55
C ALA A 16 2.21 12.27 1.04
N LEU A 17 1.18 11.43 0.97
CA LEU A 17 1.32 10.00 0.65
C LEU A 17 0.80 9.56 -0.73
N VAL A 18 0.38 10.51 -1.58
CA VAL A 18 -0.11 10.21 -2.94
C VAL A 18 0.88 10.64 -4.03
N SER A 19 2.01 11.27 -3.69
CA SER A 19 2.99 11.77 -4.67
C SER A 19 4.24 10.90 -4.80
N LEU A 20 4.08 9.61 -5.10
CA LEU A 20 5.19 8.72 -5.47
C LEU A 20 4.78 7.60 -6.44
N ALA A 21 3.75 7.84 -7.25
CA ALA A 21 3.35 6.98 -8.37
C ALA A 21 3.76 7.56 -9.74
N SER A 22 4.85 8.33 -9.77
CA SER A 22 5.39 8.91 -11.00
C SER A 22 6.91 8.74 -11.05
N LEU A 23 7.35 7.48 -11.02
CA LEU A 23 8.68 7.14 -11.51
C LEU A 23 8.54 6.46 -12.86
N LEU A 24 8.64 7.31 -13.88
CA LEU A 24 9.00 7.02 -15.27
C LEU A 24 9.74 5.68 -15.43
N LEU A 25 9.06 4.68 -15.97
CA LEU A 25 9.71 3.73 -16.86
C LEU A 25 9.47 4.23 -18.27
N ALA A 26 10.40 5.04 -18.73
CA ALA A 26 10.64 5.30 -20.13
C ALA A 26 10.84 3.95 -20.83
N GLY A 27 9.76 3.40 -21.37
CA GLY A 27 9.83 2.36 -22.37
C GLY A 27 10.44 2.98 -23.62
N THR A 28 11.77 2.95 -23.70
CA THR A 28 12.47 3.21 -24.95
C THR A 28 11.99 2.16 -25.95
N LEU A 29 11.11 2.61 -26.85
CA LEU A 29 10.84 1.99 -28.14
C LEU A 29 12.19 1.77 -28.83
N PHE A 30 12.70 0.54 -28.79
CA PHE A 30 13.82 0.16 -29.64
C PHE A 30 13.25 -0.07 -31.04
N LEU A 31 13.33 0.97 -31.87
CA LEU A 31 13.09 0.89 -33.31
C LEU A 31 13.97 -0.23 -33.88
N GLY A 32 13.33 -1.32 -34.31
CA GLY A 32 13.98 -2.38 -35.05
C GLY A 32 14.48 -1.85 -36.39
N THR A 33 15.78 -1.62 -36.50
CA THR A 33 16.43 -1.53 -37.81
C THR A 33 16.61 -2.97 -38.34
N PRO A 34 16.07 -3.33 -39.51
CA PRO A 34 16.31 -4.64 -40.10
C PRO A 34 17.76 -4.74 -40.54
N LEU A 35 18.53 -5.66 -39.95
CA LEU A 35 19.87 -6.01 -40.41
C LEU A 35 19.80 -6.81 -41.72
N PRO A 36 20.77 -6.62 -42.64
CA PRO A 36 20.76 -7.25 -43.95
C PRO A 36 20.98 -8.77 -43.85
N ALA A 37 20.26 -9.50 -44.71
CA ALA A 37 20.30 -10.94 -44.81
C ALA A 37 21.62 -11.44 -45.40
N HIS A 38 22.56 -11.86 -44.56
CA HIS A 38 23.75 -12.62 -44.98
C HIS A 38 23.92 -13.90 -44.13
N ALA A 39 24.22 -15.00 -44.84
CA ALA A 39 24.77 -16.28 -44.39
C ALA A 39 23.91 -17.19 -43.47
N GLN A 40 23.25 -18.19 -44.07
CA GLN A 40 22.49 -19.26 -43.39
C GLN A 40 23.33 -20.29 -42.58
N GLY A 41 24.63 -20.07 -42.38
CA GLY A 41 25.51 -20.97 -41.60
C GLY A 41 25.88 -20.48 -40.19
N GLU A 42 26.02 -19.16 -40.00
CA GLU A 42 26.51 -18.54 -38.74
C GLU A 42 25.38 -17.98 -37.86
N THR A 43 24.16 -17.90 -38.39
CA THR A 43 23.01 -17.32 -37.69
C THR A 43 22.50 -18.18 -36.53
N SER A 44 22.85 -19.47 -36.46
CA SER A 44 22.34 -20.39 -35.42
C SER A 44 22.81 -20.02 -34.00
N GLY A 45 24.06 -19.55 -33.85
CA GLY A 45 24.65 -19.17 -32.57
C GLY A 45 24.04 -17.88 -32.00
N VAL A 46 23.88 -16.86 -32.85
CA VAL A 46 23.23 -15.59 -32.50
C VAL A 46 21.74 -15.79 -32.23
N THR A 47 21.05 -16.58 -33.07
CA THR A 47 19.63 -16.92 -32.86
C THR A 47 19.42 -17.66 -31.54
N GLY A 48 20.34 -18.55 -31.16
CA GLY A 48 20.34 -19.23 -29.87
C GLY A 48 20.57 -18.28 -28.69
N ALA A 49 21.47 -17.30 -28.81
CA ALA A 49 21.73 -16.30 -27.78
C ALA A 49 20.53 -15.36 -27.57
N VAL A 50 19.90 -14.91 -28.66
CA VAL A 50 18.63 -14.13 -28.61
C VAL A 50 17.54 -14.95 -27.94
N SER A 51 17.34 -16.21 -28.35
CA SER A 51 16.32 -17.09 -27.77
C SER A 51 16.51 -17.31 -26.26
N ARG A 52 17.76 -17.42 -25.79
CA ARG A 52 18.07 -17.54 -24.36
C ARG A 52 17.78 -16.24 -23.61
N TYR A 53 18.18 -15.10 -24.17
CA TYR A 53 17.88 -13.78 -23.61
C TYR A 53 16.37 -13.59 -23.45
N ASP A 54 15.60 -13.81 -24.51
CA ASP A 54 14.15 -13.65 -24.53
C ASP A 54 13.48 -14.54 -23.48
N ARG A 55 13.93 -15.78 -23.33
CA ARG A 55 13.42 -16.70 -22.30
C ARG A 55 13.66 -16.18 -20.89
N VAL A 56 14.86 -15.65 -20.61
CA VAL A 56 15.20 -15.11 -19.28
C VAL A 56 14.37 -13.85 -19.00
N VAL A 57 14.27 -12.93 -19.96
CA VAL A 57 13.50 -11.69 -19.80
C VAL A 57 12.01 -11.98 -19.66
N SER A 58 11.46 -12.88 -20.47
CA SER A 58 10.06 -13.31 -20.38
C SER A 58 9.76 -13.94 -19.02
N HIS A 59 10.61 -14.84 -18.55
CA HIS A 59 10.46 -15.46 -17.24
C HIS A 59 10.58 -14.44 -16.10
N ALA A 60 11.54 -13.53 -16.15
CA ALA A 60 11.71 -12.46 -15.18
C ALA A 60 10.48 -11.53 -15.14
N SER A 61 9.93 -11.19 -16.31
CA SER A 61 8.70 -10.41 -16.43
C SER A 61 7.50 -11.11 -15.79
N ALA A 62 7.33 -12.41 -16.07
CA ALA A 62 6.27 -13.21 -15.47
C ALA A 62 6.37 -13.26 -13.93
N LEU A 63 7.59 -13.44 -13.40
CA LEU A 63 7.84 -13.40 -11.95
C LEU A 63 7.56 -12.02 -11.36
N TYR A 64 7.99 -10.95 -12.02
CA TYR A 64 7.70 -9.58 -11.60
C TYR A 64 6.19 -9.36 -11.46
N HIS A 65 5.41 -9.65 -12.51
CA HIS A 65 3.96 -9.49 -12.48
C HIS A 65 3.27 -10.35 -11.42
N LYS A 66 3.74 -11.58 -11.22
CA LYS A 66 3.26 -12.45 -10.14
C LYS A 66 3.51 -11.82 -8.76
N LEU A 67 4.73 -11.36 -8.50
CA LEU A 67 5.10 -10.74 -7.23
C LEU A 67 4.32 -9.44 -6.96
N MET A 68 4.14 -8.61 -7.97
CA MET A 68 3.33 -7.39 -7.87
C MET A 68 1.87 -7.71 -7.51
N THR A 69 1.31 -8.74 -8.14
CA THR A 69 -0.06 -9.22 -7.86
C THR A 69 -0.19 -9.76 -6.44
N GLU A 70 0.77 -10.57 -5.99
CA GLU A 70 0.79 -11.11 -4.63
C GLU A 70 0.95 -9.99 -3.58
N ALA A 71 1.83 -9.02 -3.82
CA ALA A 71 2.01 -7.86 -2.96
C ALA A 71 0.69 -7.07 -2.83
N ARG A 72 0.00 -6.85 -3.95
CA ARG A 72 -1.29 -6.15 -3.96
C ARG A 72 -2.35 -6.91 -3.17
N LYS A 73 -2.45 -8.23 -3.37
CA LYS A 73 -3.38 -9.08 -2.62
C LYS A 73 -3.13 -9.03 -1.12
N ARG A 74 -1.87 -9.05 -0.69
CA ARG A 74 -1.50 -8.94 0.73
C ARG A 74 -1.88 -7.58 1.31
N PHE A 75 -1.63 -6.50 0.56
CA PHE A 75 -2.04 -5.16 0.94
C PHE A 75 -3.56 -5.05 1.11
N ASP A 76 -4.33 -5.51 0.11
CA ASP A 76 -5.80 -5.43 0.16
C ASP A 76 -6.38 -6.25 1.33
N ALA A 77 -5.80 -7.42 1.63
CA ALA A 77 -6.17 -8.22 2.79
C ALA A 77 -5.84 -7.52 4.12
N ALA A 78 -4.66 -6.92 4.24
CA ALA A 78 -4.25 -6.18 5.43
C ALA A 78 -5.15 -4.95 5.66
N LYS A 79 -5.44 -4.21 4.58
CA LYS A 79 -6.39 -3.09 4.59
C LYS A 79 -7.77 -3.52 5.07
N SER A 80 -8.35 -4.56 4.46
CA SER A 80 -9.67 -5.06 4.85
C SER A 80 -9.71 -5.48 6.33
N LYS A 81 -8.65 -6.12 6.82
CA LYS A 81 -8.52 -6.49 8.23
C LYS A 81 -8.46 -5.27 9.16
N ALA A 82 -7.72 -4.23 8.77
CA ALA A 82 -7.64 -2.98 9.54
C ALA A 82 -8.99 -2.27 9.59
N ASP A 83 -9.68 -2.15 8.44
CA ASP A 83 -11.00 -1.53 8.34
C ASP A 83 -12.02 -2.29 9.22
N ALA A 84 -12.07 -3.62 9.13
CA ALA A 84 -12.95 -4.44 9.96
C ALA A 84 -12.66 -4.32 11.47
N ALA A 85 -11.38 -4.19 11.85
CA ALA A 85 -11.01 -3.99 13.25
C ALA A 85 -11.46 -2.61 13.76
N TYR A 86 -11.32 -1.57 12.94
CA TYR A 86 -11.78 -0.22 13.24
C TYR A 86 -13.30 -0.14 13.39
N ASP A 87 -14.05 -0.73 12.46
CA ASP A 87 -15.51 -0.78 12.49
C ASP A 87 -16.01 -1.49 13.75
N LYS A 88 -15.41 -2.64 14.08
CA LYS A 88 -15.73 -3.38 15.30
C LYS A 88 -15.43 -2.58 16.58
N ALA A 89 -14.32 -1.84 16.61
CA ALA A 89 -13.98 -0.98 17.75
C ALA A 89 -14.97 0.19 17.89
N THR A 90 -15.36 0.80 16.77
CA THR A 90 -16.35 1.88 16.72
C THR A 90 -17.72 1.42 17.20
N GLN A 91 -18.17 0.25 16.71
CA GLN A 91 -19.43 -0.34 17.14
C GLN A 91 -19.44 -0.65 18.64
N ARG A 92 -18.35 -1.22 19.16
CA ARG A 92 -18.20 -1.47 20.61
C ARG A 92 -18.27 -0.20 21.43
N ALA A 93 -17.57 0.86 21.01
CA ALA A 93 -17.58 2.15 21.69
C ALA A 93 -18.98 2.77 21.68
N ASN A 94 -19.71 2.67 20.55
CA ASN A 94 -21.07 3.17 20.45
C ASN A 94 -22.05 2.40 21.37
N ASN A 95 -21.92 1.07 21.42
CA ASN A 95 -22.73 0.25 22.30
C ASN A 95 -22.47 0.58 23.79
N ASP A 96 -21.21 0.77 24.18
CA ASP A 96 -20.84 1.15 25.55
C ASP A 96 -21.48 2.48 25.97
N VAL A 97 -21.41 3.49 25.12
CA VAL A 97 -22.03 4.80 25.38
C VAL A 97 -23.54 4.71 25.43
N THR A 98 -24.15 3.95 24.52
CA THR A 98 -25.59 3.73 24.52
C THR A 98 -26.04 3.09 25.83
N LEU A 99 -25.31 2.08 26.32
CA LEU A 99 -25.59 1.44 27.61
C LEU A 99 -25.45 2.45 28.76
N LYS A 100 -24.36 3.22 28.81
CA LYS A 100 -24.14 4.26 29.84
C LYS A 100 -25.25 5.31 29.85
N ILE A 101 -25.70 5.76 28.67
CA ILE A 101 -26.79 6.73 28.54
C ILE A 101 -28.13 6.12 28.99
N ASN A 102 -28.41 4.86 28.63
CA ASN A 102 -29.62 4.17 29.08
C ASN A 102 -29.64 4.01 30.60
N THR A 103 -28.50 3.66 31.22
CA THR A 103 -28.38 3.63 32.69
C THR A 103 -28.66 5.00 33.31
N VAL A 104 -28.10 6.08 32.76
CA VAL A 104 -28.42 7.43 33.24
C VAL A 104 -29.90 7.75 33.07
N LYS A 105 -30.53 7.35 31.96
CA LYS A 105 -31.96 7.55 31.72
C LYS A 105 -32.82 6.80 32.76
N GLU A 106 -32.45 5.59 33.12
CA GLU A 106 -33.12 4.81 34.16
C GLU A 106 -32.95 5.45 35.55
N GLU A 107 -31.75 5.93 35.88
CA GLU A 107 -31.50 6.66 37.14
C GLU A 107 -32.32 7.97 37.22
N VAL A 108 -32.48 8.68 36.11
CA VAL A 108 -33.35 9.87 36.01
C VAL A 108 -34.82 9.49 36.16
N ALA A 109 -35.25 8.32 35.68
CA ALA A 109 -36.63 7.87 35.90
C ALA A 109 -36.91 7.54 37.37
N GLN A 110 -35.89 7.15 38.13
CA GLN A 110 -35.98 6.81 39.55
C GLN A 110 -35.76 8.01 40.49
N SER A 111 -35.15 9.08 40.00
CA SER A 111 -34.83 10.29 40.79
C SER A 111 -35.49 11.53 40.18
N PRO A 112 -36.26 12.33 40.95
CA PRO A 112 -36.99 13.49 40.42
C PRO A 112 -36.10 14.67 39.96
N HIS A 113 -34.78 14.59 40.15
CA HIS A 113 -33.86 15.70 39.86
C HIS A 113 -32.66 15.25 39.03
N PHE A 114 -32.40 15.99 37.94
CA PHE A 114 -31.20 15.84 37.13
C PHE A 114 -30.05 16.63 37.75
N ASP A 115 -29.25 15.95 38.57
CA ASP A 115 -28.19 16.55 39.37
C ASP A 115 -26.83 16.64 38.64
N ALA A 116 -25.83 17.17 39.34
CA ALA A 116 -24.47 17.32 38.82
C ALA A 116 -23.82 15.95 38.51
N HIS A 117 -24.11 14.92 39.30
CA HIS A 117 -23.54 13.59 39.15
C HIS A 117 -24.02 12.91 37.86
N LEU A 118 -25.30 13.03 37.51
CA LEU A 118 -25.85 12.51 36.25
C LEU A 118 -25.26 13.24 35.03
N LYS A 119 -25.03 14.55 35.13
CA LYS A 119 -24.32 15.33 34.10
C LYS A 119 -22.90 14.83 33.91
N ASP A 120 -22.19 14.54 35.00
CA ASP A 120 -20.82 14.07 34.95
C ASP A 120 -20.72 12.65 34.38
N LYS A 121 -21.69 11.77 34.65
CA LYS A 121 -21.81 10.45 34.00
C LYS A 121 -21.94 10.57 32.48
N ILE A 122 -22.81 11.45 31.98
CA ILE A 122 -22.99 11.67 30.53
C ILE A 122 -21.71 12.22 29.90
N LYS A 123 -21.07 13.22 30.53
CA LYS A 123 -19.80 13.76 30.05
C LYS A 123 -18.69 12.71 30.06
N GLY A 124 -18.63 11.88 31.09
CA GLY A 124 -17.71 10.75 31.20
C GLY A 124 -17.90 9.76 30.04
N ALA A 125 -19.14 9.35 29.78
CA ALA A 125 -19.46 8.45 28.66
C ALA A 125 -19.03 9.05 27.31
N ALA A 126 -19.31 10.32 27.06
CA ALA A 126 -18.89 11.00 25.84
C ALA A 126 -17.35 11.09 25.70
N ARG A 127 -16.64 11.32 26.81
CA ARG A 127 -15.17 11.33 26.84
C ARG A 127 -14.60 9.95 26.54
N ASP A 128 -15.14 8.90 27.17
CA ASP A 128 -14.70 7.52 26.95
C ASP A 128 -14.88 7.11 25.48
N PHE A 129 -16.01 7.49 24.87
CA PHE A 129 -16.24 7.31 23.44
C PHE A 129 -15.15 7.95 22.61
N ALA A 130 -14.90 9.24 22.83
CA ALA A 130 -13.92 9.99 22.06
C ALA A 130 -12.52 9.37 22.18
N LEU A 131 -12.14 8.94 23.38
CA LEU A 131 -10.88 8.23 23.62
C LEU A 131 -10.82 6.87 22.91
N ALA A 132 -11.92 6.10 22.95
CA ALA A 132 -12.00 4.81 22.28
C ALA A 132 -11.86 4.94 20.76
N ILE A 133 -12.55 5.91 20.15
CA ILE A 133 -12.47 6.19 18.71
C ILE A 133 -11.08 6.69 18.32
N ALA A 134 -10.49 7.61 19.10
CA ALA A 134 -9.14 8.10 18.86
C ALA A 134 -8.11 6.96 18.89
N LYS A 135 -8.21 6.06 19.88
CA LYS A 135 -7.35 4.89 19.99
C LYS A 135 -7.55 3.91 18.82
N ALA A 136 -8.80 3.64 18.44
CA ALA A 136 -9.11 2.77 17.31
C ALA A 136 -8.52 3.33 16.00
N ARG A 137 -8.64 4.64 15.79
CA ARG A 137 -8.06 5.33 14.64
C ARG A 137 -6.54 5.25 14.60
N ALA A 138 -5.86 5.49 15.73
CA ALA A 138 -4.41 5.39 15.79
C ALA A 138 -3.91 3.97 15.45
N ILE A 139 -4.63 2.93 15.92
CA ILE A 139 -4.32 1.54 15.58
C ILE A 139 -4.53 1.28 14.08
N HIS A 140 -5.65 1.74 13.52
CA HIS A 140 -5.95 1.61 12.09
C HIS A 140 -4.90 2.28 11.22
N GLU A 141 -4.54 3.52 11.52
CA GLU A 141 -3.51 4.27 10.80
C GLU A 141 -2.15 3.57 10.89
N GLY A 142 -1.78 3.04 12.07
CA GLY A 142 -0.56 2.26 12.25
C GLY A 142 -0.54 0.96 11.42
N GLN A 143 -1.66 0.24 11.36
CA GLN A 143 -1.80 -0.98 10.55
C GLN A 143 -1.73 -0.67 9.05
N MET A 144 -2.41 0.39 8.60
CA MET A 144 -2.37 0.84 7.21
C MET A 144 -0.96 1.28 6.79
N ALA A 145 -0.27 2.02 7.65
CA ALA A 145 1.11 2.45 7.40
C ALA A 145 2.07 1.25 7.31
N ALA A 146 1.90 0.23 8.16
CA ALA A 146 2.67 -1.01 8.07
C ALA A 146 2.39 -1.75 6.75
N ALA A 147 1.12 -1.95 6.40
CA ALA A 147 0.74 -2.61 5.16
C ALA A 147 1.26 -1.89 3.91
N LEU A 148 1.23 -0.55 3.91
CA LEU A 148 1.79 0.27 2.84
C LEU A 148 3.31 0.10 2.71
N ARG A 149 4.04 0.09 3.83
CA ARG A 149 5.49 -0.14 3.82
C ARG A 149 5.83 -1.51 3.23
N ASP A 150 5.19 -2.57 3.71
CA ASP A 150 5.41 -3.94 3.23
C ASP A 150 5.10 -4.06 1.73
N TYR A 151 4.03 -3.40 1.28
CA TYR A 151 3.67 -3.34 -0.14
C TYR A 151 4.77 -2.64 -0.94
N THR A 152 5.17 -1.43 -0.56
CA THR A 152 6.21 -0.66 -1.25
C THR A 152 7.56 -1.40 -1.30
N GLU A 153 7.97 -2.02 -0.19
CA GLU A 153 9.19 -2.84 -0.14
C GLU A 153 9.10 -4.04 -1.09
N SER A 154 7.94 -4.70 -1.15
CA SER A 154 7.71 -5.81 -2.08
C SER A 154 7.82 -5.36 -3.55
N LEU A 155 7.25 -4.21 -3.91
CA LEU A 155 7.36 -3.69 -5.28
C LEU A 155 8.79 -3.31 -5.63
N LYS A 156 9.50 -2.64 -4.69
CA LYS A 156 10.90 -2.26 -4.87
C LYS A 156 11.77 -3.49 -5.11
N LYS A 157 11.57 -4.53 -4.29
CA LYS A 157 12.32 -5.78 -4.43
C LYS A 157 12.02 -6.47 -5.76
N ALA A 158 10.75 -6.62 -6.14
CA ALA A 158 10.37 -7.23 -7.41
C ALA A 158 10.96 -6.48 -8.62
N SER A 159 10.96 -5.15 -8.57
CA SER A 159 11.55 -4.30 -9.60
C SER A 159 13.08 -4.46 -9.68
N SER A 160 13.75 -4.52 -8.52
CA SER A 160 15.20 -4.74 -8.45
C SER A 160 15.58 -6.11 -9.00
N ASP A 161 14.88 -7.16 -8.57
CA ASP A 161 15.13 -8.54 -9.01
C ASP A 161 14.94 -8.68 -10.54
N TYR A 162 13.93 -8.01 -11.10
CA TYR A 162 13.71 -7.95 -12.54
C TYR A 162 14.86 -7.24 -13.27
N ALA A 163 15.26 -6.06 -12.80
CA ALA A 163 16.35 -5.29 -13.40
C ALA A 163 17.67 -6.07 -13.38
N ASP A 164 17.98 -6.75 -12.28
CA ASP A 164 19.17 -7.59 -12.14
C ASP A 164 19.13 -8.80 -13.09
N ALA A 165 17.97 -9.43 -13.25
CA ALA A 165 17.78 -10.54 -14.18
C ALA A 165 18.01 -10.09 -15.64
N VAL A 166 17.45 -8.95 -16.04
CA VAL A 166 17.64 -8.37 -17.39
C VAL A 166 19.10 -8.01 -17.61
N LYS A 167 19.76 -7.34 -16.66
CA LYS A 167 21.18 -6.97 -16.76
C LYS A 167 22.08 -8.19 -16.90
N LYS A 168 21.78 -9.27 -16.17
CA LYS A 168 22.52 -10.54 -16.27
C LYS A 168 22.28 -11.22 -17.62
N ALA A 169 21.04 -11.21 -18.11
CA ALA A 169 20.69 -11.74 -19.43
C ALA A 169 21.44 -10.98 -20.53
N GLU A 170 21.46 -9.65 -20.46
CA GLU A 170 22.15 -8.79 -21.42
C GLU A 170 23.66 -9.03 -21.42
N LYS A 171 24.29 -9.13 -20.23
CA LYS A 171 25.72 -9.45 -20.12
C LYS A 171 26.04 -10.79 -20.78
N THR A 172 25.19 -11.79 -20.56
CA THR A 172 25.35 -13.12 -21.14
C THR A 172 25.19 -13.07 -22.65
N TYR A 173 24.14 -12.41 -23.15
CA TYR A 173 23.89 -12.19 -24.57
C TYR A 173 25.08 -11.49 -25.26
N ARG A 174 25.57 -10.36 -24.73
CA ARG A 174 26.73 -9.64 -25.28
C ARG A 174 27.97 -10.52 -25.34
N THR A 175 28.21 -11.31 -24.29
CA THR A 175 29.37 -12.23 -24.24
C THR A 175 29.25 -13.32 -25.31
N GLU A 176 28.08 -13.95 -25.44
CA GLU A 176 27.83 -14.98 -26.45
C GLU A 176 27.89 -14.41 -27.86
N ALA A 177 27.23 -13.28 -28.12
CA ALA A 177 27.26 -12.61 -29.42
C ALA A 177 28.70 -12.24 -29.84
N SER A 178 29.52 -11.74 -28.91
CA SER A 178 30.92 -11.40 -29.20
C SER A 178 31.80 -12.61 -29.53
N ARG A 179 31.41 -13.83 -29.13
CA ARG A 179 32.12 -15.07 -29.50
C ARG A 179 31.83 -15.51 -30.94
N TRP A 180 30.67 -15.15 -31.47
CA TRP A 180 30.25 -15.49 -32.83
C TRP A 180 30.61 -14.41 -33.85
N LEU A 181 31.08 -13.23 -33.40
CA LEU A 181 31.52 -12.12 -34.24
C LEU A 181 33.05 -12.05 -34.41
N LYS A 182 33.79 -13.03 -33.88
CA LYS A 182 35.25 -13.18 -33.99
C LYS A 182 35.58 -14.38 -34.86
#